data_AF-A0A1Z1W337-F1
#
_entry.id   AF-A0A1Z1W337-F1
#
_cell.length_a   1.000
_cell.length_b   1.000
_cell.length_c   1.000
_cell.angle_alpha   90.00
_cell.angle_beta   90.00
_cell.angle_gamma   90.00
#
_symmetry.space_group_name_H-M   'P 1'
#
loop_
_entity.id
_entity.type
_entity.pdbx_description
1 polymer ?
#
loop_
_entity_poly.entity_id
_entity_poly.type
_entity_poly.pdbx_seq_one_letter_code
_entity_poly.pdbx_strand_id
1 'polypeptide(L)'
;MSELAYLANGSLSRLSNVVKRFEKRGWMERWPDPDDGRYTIAALTDAGYDVVVAAAPTHVRSVRRLVLDQLSAADQQALARIAEKLRVRPADLA
;
A
#
# COMPACT_ATOMS: atom_id res chain seq x y z
N MET A 1 4.32 12.46 1.81
CA MET A 1 3.55 11.88 2.94
C MET A 1 2.03 11.93 2.79
N SER A 2 1.41 13.06 2.39
CA SER A 2 -0.05 13.14 2.21
C SER A 2 -0.60 12.15 1.18
N GLU A 3 0.12 11.98 0.07
CA GLU A 3 -0.19 10.97 -0.94
C GLU A 3 -0.16 9.56 -0.36
N LEU A 4 0.94 9.15 0.29
CA LEU A 4 1.01 7.84 0.95
C LEU A 4 -0.12 7.62 1.98
N ALA A 5 -0.62 8.69 2.63
CA ALA A 5 -1.73 8.58 3.58
C ALA A 5 -3.04 8.26 2.84
N TYR A 6 -3.27 8.94 1.71
CA TYR A 6 -4.37 8.64 0.80
C TYR A 6 -4.29 7.20 0.27
N LEU A 7 -3.12 6.77 -0.21
CA LEU A 7 -2.89 5.40 -0.71
C LEU A 7 -3.13 4.32 0.35
N ALA A 8 -2.71 4.60 1.59
CA ALA A 8 -2.92 3.71 2.73
C ALA A 8 -4.33 3.78 3.32
N ASN A 9 -5.25 4.51 2.65
CA ASN A 9 -6.63 4.76 3.09
C ASN A 9 -6.71 5.22 4.57
N GLY A 10 -5.84 6.17 4.93
CA GLY A 10 -5.67 6.61 6.32
C GLY A 10 -5.45 8.12 6.45
N SER A 11 -5.63 8.63 7.67
CA SER A 11 -5.29 10.03 7.97
C SER A 11 -3.77 10.22 8.00
N LEU A 12 -3.31 11.45 7.77
CA LEU A 12 -1.90 11.81 7.86
C LEU A 12 -1.30 11.48 9.23
N SER A 13 -2.06 11.73 10.31
CA SER A 13 -1.66 11.40 11.69
C SER A 13 -1.50 9.89 11.88
N ARG A 14 -2.44 9.09 11.38
CA ARG A 14 -2.36 7.63 11.42
C ARG A 14 -1.14 7.12 10.67
N LEU A 15 -0.90 7.62 9.46
CA LEU A 15 0.26 7.22 8.66
C LEU A 15 1.56 7.60 9.37
N SER A 16 1.69 8.82 9.88
CA SER A 16 2.88 9.28 10.60
C SER A 16 3.24 8.35 11.76
N ASN A 17 2.23 7.90 12.53
CA ASN A 17 2.43 6.94 13.61
C ASN A 17 2.85 5.53 13.12
N VAL A 18 2.33 5.07 11.97
CA VAL A 18 2.76 3.80 11.37
C VAL A 18 4.21 3.88 10.93
N VAL A 19 4.56 4.94 10.20
CA VAL A 19 5.91 5.18 9.68
C VAL A 19 6.93 5.25 10.80
N LYS A 20 6.67 6.02 11.87
CA LYS A 20 7.57 6.07 13.04
C LYS A 20 7.85 4.69 13.64
N ARG A 21 6.87 3.79 13.66
CA ARG A 21 7.06 2.42 14.16
C ARG A 21 7.88 1.56 13.19
N PHE A 22 7.71 1.75 11.89
CA PHE A 22 8.48 1.04 10.87
C PHE A 22 9.94 1.49 10.86
N GLU A 23 10.19 2.80 10.99
CA GLU A 23 11.54 3.34 11.18
C GLU A 23 12.20 2.78 12.45
N LYS A 24 11.48 2.75 13.57
CA LYS A 24 11.99 2.16 14.83
C LYS A 24 12.32 0.66 14.71
N ARG A 25 11.73 -0.04 13.73
CA ARG A 25 12.00 -1.44 13.42
C ARG A 25 13.05 -1.63 12.33
N GLY A 26 13.57 -0.54 11.75
CA GLY A 26 14.51 -0.58 10.63
C GLY A 26 13.88 -1.06 9.31
N TRP A 27 12.56 -0.97 9.16
CA TRP A 27 11.85 -1.43 7.97
C TRP A 27 11.68 -0.35 6.90
N MET A 28 11.88 0.91 7.26
CA MET A 28 11.77 2.00 6.31
C MET A 28 12.60 3.20 6.77
N GLU A 29 12.88 4.09 5.83
CA GLU A 29 13.59 5.33 6.05
C GLU A 29 12.85 6.49 5.35
N ARG A 30 13.10 7.70 5.84
CA ARG A 30 12.59 8.93 5.24
C ARG A 30 13.66 9.99 5.16
N TRP A 31 13.65 10.75 4.08
CA TRP A 31 14.52 11.89 3.89
C TRP A 31 13.79 12.99 3.08
N PRO A 32 14.21 14.27 3.22
CA PRO A 32 13.74 15.33 2.34
C PRO A 32 14.09 14.98 0.90
N ASP A 33 13.18 15.27 -0.03
CA ASP A 33 13.48 15.13 -1.45
C ASP A 33 14.67 16.06 -1.83
N PRO A 34 15.69 15.53 -2.54
CA PRO A 34 16.90 16.29 -2.87
C PRO A 34 16.64 17.44 -3.86
N ASP A 35 15.59 17.34 -4.67
CA ASP A 35 15.23 18.30 -5.71
C ASP A 35 14.14 19.28 -5.22
N ASP A 36 13.27 18.85 -4.30
CA ASP A 36 12.25 19.72 -3.68
C ASP A 36 12.00 19.39 -2.20
N GLY A 37 12.69 20.10 -1.30
CA GLY A 37 12.61 19.90 0.15
C GLY A 37 11.23 20.09 0.79
N ARG A 38 10.19 20.48 0.03
CA ARG A 38 8.79 20.43 0.49
C ARG A 38 8.24 19.00 0.56
N TYR A 39 8.86 18.07 -0.16
CA TYR A 39 8.49 16.67 -0.15
C TYR A 39 9.39 15.86 0.78
N THR A 40 8.80 14.78 1.31
CA THR A 40 9.51 13.77 2.07
C THR A 40 9.33 12.45 1.36
N ILE A 41 10.45 11.89 0.92
CA ILE A 41 10.52 10.56 0.33
C ILE A 41 10.48 9.55 1.48
N ALA A 42 9.75 8.45 1.27
CA ALA A 42 9.67 7.33 2.18
C ALA A 42 9.94 6.05 1.40
N ALA A 43 10.93 5.27 1.82
CA ALA A 43 11.30 4.03 1.17
C ALA A 43 11.42 2.88 2.17
N LEU A 44 11.07 1.67 1.76
CA LEU A 44 11.38 0.47 2.52
C LEU A 44 12.90 0.22 2.47
N THR A 45 13.43 -0.27 3.58
CA THR A 45 14.75 -0.92 3.58
C THR A 45 14.62 -2.33 3.02
N ASP A 46 15.73 -3.00 2.73
CA ASP A 46 15.73 -4.42 2.35
C ASP A 46 15.00 -5.28 3.40
N ALA A 47 15.30 -5.06 4.68
CA ALA A 47 14.63 -5.75 5.78
C ALA A 47 13.11 -5.47 5.84
N GLY A 48 12.68 -4.26 5.47
CA GLY A 48 11.27 -3.94 5.33
C GLY A 48 10.61 -4.61 4.14
N TYR A 49 11.32 -4.71 3.01
CA TYR A 49 10.84 -5.40 1.83
C TYR A 49 10.71 -6.91 2.06
N ASP A 50 11.65 -7.52 2.80
CA ASP A 50 11.56 -8.92 3.21
C ASP A 50 10.29 -9.23 4.00
N VAL A 51 9.83 -8.29 4.85
CA VAL A 51 8.55 -8.43 5.57
C VAL A 51 7.37 -8.47 4.59
N VAL A 52 7.40 -7.65 3.53
CA VAL A 52 6.36 -7.67 2.48
C VAL A 52 6.37 -9.02 1.75
N VAL A 53 7.55 -9.49 1.34
CA VAL A 53 7.72 -10.78 0.65
C VAL A 53 7.21 -11.93 1.53
N ALA A 54 7.55 -11.93 2.81
CA ALA A 54 7.08 -12.95 3.75
C ALA A 54 5.56 -12.90 3.98
N ALA A 55 4.96 -11.71 3.98
CA ALA A 55 3.52 -11.52 4.18
C ALA A 55 2.68 -11.84 2.92
N ALA A 56 3.23 -11.63 1.71
CA ALA A 56 2.48 -11.70 0.46
C ALA A 56 1.74 -13.03 0.23
N PRO A 57 2.34 -14.22 0.44
CA PRO A 57 1.64 -15.49 0.23
C PRO A 57 0.42 -15.64 1.14
N THR A 58 0.56 -15.26 2.41
CA THR A 58 -0.54 -15.32 3.39
C THR A 58 -1.65 -14.34 3.04
N HIS A 59 -1.27 -13.13 2.61
CA HIS A 59 -2.23 -12.12 2.15
C HIS A 59 -3.04 -12.61 0.95
N VAL A 60 -2.37 -13.09 -0.11
CA VAL A 60 -3.04 -13.59 -1.33
C VAL A 60 -3.96 -14.77 -1.01
N ARG A 61 -3.51 -15.75 -0.22
CA ARG A 61 -4.38 -16.87 0.19
C ARG A 61 -5.64 -16.39 0.93
N SER A 62 -5.49 -15.38 1.77
CA SER A 62 -6.61 -14.84 2.56
C SER A 62 -7.61 -14.10 1.66
N VAL A 63 -7.13 -13.26 0.76
CA VAL A 63 -7.96 -12.53 -0.22
C VAL A 63 -8.72 -13.50 -1.13
N ARG A 64 -8.03 -14.52 -1.64
CA ARG A 64 -8.67 -15.55 -2.48
C ARG A 64 -9.76 -16.28 -1.71
N ARG A 65 -9.43 -16.86 -0.55
CA ARG A 65 -10.37 -17.65 0.24
C ARG A 65 -11.58 -16.85 0.71
N LEU A 66 -11.38 -15.61 1.17
CA LEU A 66 -12.44 -14.83 1.82
C LEU A 66 -13.27 -14.01 0.82
N VAL A 67 -12.73 -13.72 -0.36
CA VAL A 67 -13.40 -12.82 -1.32
C VAL A 67 -13.51 -13.48 -2.69
N LEU A 68 -12.39 -13.78 -3.34
CA LEU A 68 -12.39 -14.07 -4.79
C LEU A 68 -12.91 -15.47 -5.14
N ASP A 69 -12.56 -16.49 -4.37
CA ASP A 69 -12.92 -17.89 -4.66
C ASP A 69 -14.43 -18.15 -4.44
N GLN A 70 -15.14 -17.23 -3.75
CA GLN A 70 -16.60 -17.26 -3.61
C GLN A 70 -17.32 -16.62 -4.81
N LEU A 71 -16.61 -15.92 -5.68
CA LEU A 71 -17.18 -15.20 -6.83
C LEU A 71 -17.00 -16.02 -8.12
N SER A 72 -18.05 -16.04 -8.95
CA SER A 72 -17.95 -16.59 -10.30
C SER A 72 -16.98 -15.77 -11.16
N ALA A 73 -16.51 -16.33 -12.28
CA ALA A 73 -15.65 -15.61 -13.20
C ALA A 73 -16.31 -14.30 -13.73
N ALA A 74 -17.62 -14.33 -13.95
CA ALA A 74 -18.39 -13.16 -14.37
C ALA A 74 -18.44 -12.08 -13.28
N ASP A 75 -18.64 -12.47 -12.02
CA ASP A 75 -18.65 -11.53 -10.89
C ASP A 75 -17.27 -10.91 -10.64
N GLN A 76 -16.19 -11.69 -10.80
CA GLN A 76 -14.83 -11.17 -10.70
C GLN A 76 -14.54 -10.11 -11.78
N GLN A 77 -14.99 -10.35 -13.02
CA GLN A 77 -14.87 -9.35 -14.10
C GLN A 77 -15.71 -8.10 -13.82
N ALA A 78 -16.93 -8.27 -13.31
CA ALA A 78 -17.78 -7.14 -12.93
C ALA A 78 -17.16 -6.32 -11.79
N LEU A 79 -16.59 -6.98 -10.78
CA LEU A 79 -15.89 -6.35 -9.67
C LEU A 79 -14.70 -5.53 -10.14
N ALA A 80 -13.85 -6.09 -11.02
CA ALA A 80 -12.70 -5.39 -11.59
C ALA A 80 -13.13 -4.10 -12.33
N ARG A 81 -14.15 -4.20 -13.19
CA ARG A 81 -14.72 -3.06 -13.93
C ARG A 81 -15.27 -1.96 -13.00
N ILE A 82 -15.90 -2.34 -11.90
CA ILE A 82 -16.43 -1.38 -10.92
C ILE A 82 -15.29 -0.70 -10.15
N ALA A 83 -14.29 -1.48 -9.69
CA ALA A 83 -13.14 -0.96 -8.96
C ALA A 83 -12.32 0.06 -9.80
N GLU A 84 -12.21 -0.16 -11.10
CA GLU A 84 -11.58 0.77 -12.04
C GLU A 84 -12.33 2.11 -12.10
N LYS A 85 -13.66 2.08 -12.22
CA LYS A 85 -14.50 3.30 -12.23
C LYS A 85 -14.39 4.10 -10.93
N LEU A 86 -14.23 3.41 -9.81
CA LEU A 86 -14.07 4.03 -8.49
C LEU A 86 -12.68 4.62 -8.26
N ARG A 87 -11.74 4.47 -9.21
CA ARG A 87 -10.35 4.93 -9.09
C ARG A 87 -9.69 4.46 -7.78
N VAL A 88 -10.00 3.23 -7.36
CA VAL A 88 -9.31 2.60 -6.22
C VAL A 88 -7.81 2.43 -6.52
N ARG A 89 -7.44 2.50 -7.80
CA ARG A 89 -6.06 2.69 -8.25
C ARG A 89 -5.80 4.19 -8.45
N PRO A 90 -4.79 4.78 -7.81
CA PRO A 90 -4.30 6.11 -8.15
C PRO A 90 -3.88 6.14 -9.61
N ALA A 91 -4.20 7.21 -10.33
CA ALA A 91 -3.90 7.35 -11.75
C ALA A 91 -2.39 7.35 -12.06
N ASP A 92 -1.56 7.61 -11.05
CA ASP A 92 -0.15 7.99 -11.21
C ASP A 92 0.83 6.85 -10.83
N LEU A 93 0.34 5.65 -10.53
CA LEU A 93 1.15 4.43 -10.37
C LEU A 93 1.12 3.60 -11.67
N ALA A 94 1.78 4.15 -12.70
CA ALA A 94 2.17 3.47 -13.93
C ALA A 94 3.70 3.35 -13.98
#